data_AF-A0A917EA82-F1
#
_entry.id   AF-A0A917EA82-F1
#
_cell.length_a   1.000
_cell.length_b   1.000
_cell.length_c   1.000
_cell.angle_alpha   90.00
_cell.angle_beta   90.00
_cell.angle_gamma   90.00
#
_symmetry.space_group_name_H-M   'P 1'
#
loop_
_entity.id
_entity.type
_entity.pdbx_description
1 polymer ?
#
loop_
_entity_poly.entity_id
_entity_poly.type
_entity_poly.pdbx_seq_one_letter_code
_entity_poly.pdbx_strand_id
1 'polypeptide(L)'
;MPHCSYCYLAGSLKGAPITRVYANLPEIFDAAARHLGQGRITSRSARRAHEGTTYEASCYTDPLGIEHLTGSLSAAIAQFGAWQADAQLRFTTKFDAVAALTGVRHQRRTRMRVSLNPPLFARFEGGTAPVKARLAALRRMADAGYRMGLTIAPIIAAEGWQEAYGQLIADVAAVLDGAPDPDLTIELITHRYSAGSKAVLDSWYPGSALDMSSDRRAEKRTKFGSVKHVYDRSTMIELRRFFERAIAENLPDARILYWT
;
A
#
# COMPACT_ATOMS: atom_id res chain seq x y z
N MET A 1 -4.74 4.64 -15.18
CA MET A 1 -5.56 4.21 -14.02
C MET A 1 -5.37 2.72 -13.80
N PRO A 2 -5.29 2.26 -12.55
CA PRO A 2 -5.03 0.86 -12.23
C PRO A 2 -6.25 -0.04 -12.53
N HIS A 3 -6.01 -1.16 -13.19
CA HIS A 3 -6.96 -2.23 -13.51
C HIS A 3 -6.51 -3.55 -12.87
N CYS A 4 -6.45 -3.57 -11.53
CA CYS A 4 -6.09 -4.78 -10.81
C CYS A 4 -7.28 -5.75 -10.74
N SER A 5 -7.12 -7.00 -11.19
CA SER A 5 -8.20 -8.01 -11.18
C SER A 5 -8.53 -8.57 -9.78
N TYR A 6 -7.85 -8.08 -8.75
CA TYR A 6 -8.10 -8.36 -7.32
C TYR A 6 -8.56 -7.12 -6.53
N CYS A 7 -8.87 -6.01 -7.20
CA CYS A 7 -9.07 -4.73 -6.53
C CYS A 7 -10.24 -4.79 -5.53
N TYR A 8 -9.96 -4.61 -4.23
CA TYR A 8 -11.00 -4.65 -3.19
C TYR A 8 -12.02 -3.50 -3.29
N LEU A 9 -11.70 -2.44 -4.06
CA LEU A 9 -12.63 -1.35 -4.33
C LEU A 9 -13.75 -1.77 -5.31
N ALA A 10 -13.56 -2.87 -6.06
CA ALA A 10 -14.58 -3.43 -6.92
C ALA A 10 -15.81 -3.82 -6.09
N GLY A 11 -16.95 -3.18 -6.38
CA GLY A 11 -18.19 -3.35 -5.64
C GLY A 11 -18.27 -2.65 -4.27
N SER A 12 -17.18 -2.02 -3.81
CA SER A 12 -17.16 -1.28 -2.53
C SER A 12 -17.56 0.18 -2.65
N LEU A 13 -17.36 0.79 -3.83
CA LEU A 13 -17.76 2.18 -4.11
C LEU A 13 -19.11 2.19 -4.85
N LYS A 14 -20.03 3.04 -4.40
CA LYS A 14 -21.33 3.23 -5.07
C LYS A 14 -21.17 4.01 -6.38
N GLY A 15 -21.94 3.62 -7.39
CA GLY A 15 -22.01 4.29 -8.69
C GLY A 15 -20.93 3.84 -9.67
N ALA A 16 -20.83 4.56 -10.78
CA ALA A 16 -19.86 4.26 -11.84
C ALA A 16 -18.41 4.31 -11.32
N PRO A 17 -17.51 3.45 -11.81
CA PRO A 17 -16.10 3.41 -11.43
C PRO A 17 -15.33 4.58 -12.07
N ILE A 18 -15.60 5.79 -11.59
CA ILE A 18 -14.96 7.02 -12.04
C ILE A 18 -13.92 7.50 -11.04
N THR A 19 -12.83 8.07 -11.56
CA THR A 19 -11.87 8.81 -10.76
C THR A 19 -12.50 10.10 -10.28
N ARG A 20 -12.40 10.40 -8.97
CA ARG A 20 -12.86 11.66 -8.39
C ARG A 20 -11.69 12.41 -7.78
N VAL A 21 -11.67 13.72 -7.99
CA VAL A 21 -10.70 14.66 -7.42
C VAL A 21 -11.45 15.80 -6.76
N TYR A 22 -10.91 16.31 -5.65
CA TYR A 22 -11.54 17.38 -4.87
C TYR A 22 -10.67 18.62 -4.95
N ALA A 23 -11.23 19.73 -5.44
CA ALA A 23 -10.49 20.97 -5.69
C ALA A 23 -10.37 21.86 -4.44
N ASN A 24 -11.21 21.65 -3.42
CA ASN A 24 -11.24 22.44 -2.18
C ASN A 24 -10.18 21.98 -1.16
N LEU A 25 -8.92 21.85 -1.59
CA LEU A 25 -7.81 21.42 -0.73
C LEU A 25 -7.65 22.25 0.56
N PRO A 26 -7.78 23.60 0.56
CA PRO A 26 -7.69 24.38 1.79
C PRO A 26 -8.68 23.94 2.86
N GLU A 27 -9.96 23.75 2.50
CA GLU A 27 -10.99 23.27 3.41
C GLU A 27 -10.70 21.86 3.94
N ILE A 28 -10.16 20.98 3.07
CA ILE A 28 -9.77 19.62 3.46
C ILE A 28 -8.61 19.67 4.47
N PHE A 29 -7.63 20.54 4.26
CA PHE A 29 -6.49 20.71 5.17
C PHE A 29 -6.91 21.31 6.51
N ASP A 30 -7.81 22.30 6.51
CA ASP A 30 -8.39 22.86 7.74
C ASP A 30 -9.18 21.79 8.52
N ALA A 31 -9.99 20.99 7.80
CA ALA A 31 -10.70 19.88 8.42
C ALA A 31 -9.74 18.83 8.99
N ALA A 32 -8.67 18.49 8.27
CA ALA A 32 -7.64 17.57 8.74
C ALA A 32 -6.92 18.11 9.97
N ALA A 33 -6.60 19.41 10.01
CA ALA A 33 -5.93 20.07 11.13
C ALA A 33 -6.72 19.95 12.44
N ARG A 34 -8.06 19.94 12.37
CA ARG A 34 -8.92 19.73 13.56
C ARG A 34 -8.74 18.36 14.23
N HIS A 35 -8.12 17.39 13.56
CA HIS A 35 -7.83 16.06 14.10
C HIS A 35 -6.39 15.89 14.65
N LEU A 36 -5.58 16.94 14.58
CA LEU A 36 -4.23 16.92 15.15
C LEU A 36 -4.28 16.64 16.66
N GLY A 37 -3.39 15.76 17.14
CA GLY A 37 -3.36 15.32 18.54
C GLY A 37 -4.47 14.34 18.95
N GLN A 38 -5.43 14.03 18.07
CA GLN A 38 -6.51 13.07 18.34
C GLN A 38 -6.19 11.64 17.90
N GLY A 39 -5.10 11.45 17.14
CA GLY A 39 -4.66 10.14 16.66
C GLY A 39 -4.31 9.19 17.81
N ARG A 40 -4.92 8.00 17.82
CA ARG A 40 -4.66 6.95 18.82
C ARG A 40 -3.97 5.71 18.24
N ILE A 41 -3.69 5.69 16.94
CA ILE A 41 -3.04 4.55 16.26
C ILE A 41 -1.60 4.37 16.78
N THR A 42 -0.98 5.45 17.22
CA THR A 42 0.39 5.51 17.74
C THR A 42 0.45 5.38 19.26
N SER A 43 -0.68 5.49 19.96
CA SER A 43 -0.74 5.65 21.42
C SER A 43 -0.67 4.33 22.22
N ARG A 44 -0.44 3.18 21.56
CA ARG A 44 -0.19 1.89 22.23
C ARG A 44 1.19 1.29 21.94
N SER A 45 1.93 1.87 21.00
CA SER A 45 3.29 1.43 20.65
C SER A 45 4.25 2.58 20.95
N ALA A 46 5.00 2.49 22.05
CA ALA A 46 5.96 3.51 22.46
C ALA A 46 6.93 3.90 21.32
N ARG A 47 7.33 2.93 20.49
CA ARG A 47 8.20 3.14 19.31
C ARG A 47 7.59 4.00 18.20
N ARG A 48 6.27 4.17 18.17
CA ARG A 48 5.53 4.86 17.12
C ARG A 48 4.75 6.07 17.62
N ALA A 49 4.80 6.37 18.93
CA ALA A 49 4.13 7.51 19.53
C ALA A 49 4.47 8.84 18.81
N HIS A 50 5.73 9.00 18.40
CA HIS A 50 6.23 10.16 17.65
C HIS A 50 5.58 10.37 16.27
N GLU A 51 4.84 9.39 15.72
CA GLU A 51 4.10 9.57 14.47
C GLU A 51 2.80 10.37 14.68
N GLY A 52 2.33 10.52 15.91
CA GLY A 52 1.14 11.32 16.28
C GLY A 52 -0.12 10.95 15.49
N THR A 53 -0.79 11.94 14.89
CA THR A 53 -1.96 11.70 14.03
C THR A 53 -1.53 11.34 12.61
N THR A 54 -1.82 10.11 12.19
CA THR A 54 -1.48 9.61 10.84
C THR A 54 -2.67 9.69 9.89
N TYR A 55 -2.45 10.16 8.65
CA TYR A 55 -3.48 10.31 7.63
C TYR A 55 -3.13 9.47 6.40
N GLU A 56 -4.10 8.72 5.87
CA GLU A 56 -3.96 7.86 4.70
C GLU A 56 -4.57 8.53 3.47
N ALA A 57 -3.74 8.91 2.49
CA ALA A 57 -4.18 9.58 1.27
C ALA A 57 -4.53 8.63 0.11
N SER A 58 -4.36 7.31 0.28
CA SER A 58 -4.64 6.32 -0.77
C SER A 58 -5.63 5.22 -0.36
N CYS A 59 -6.59 5.52 0.54
CA CYS A 59 -7.62 4.56 0.94
C CYS A 59 -8.55 4.10 -0.19
N TYR A 60 -8.85 5.01 -1.13
CA TYR A 60 -9.88 4.80 -2.16
C TYR A 60 -9.42 5.21 -3.55
N THR A 61 -8.14 5.56 -3.70
CA THR A 61 -7.53 6.00 -4.95
C THR A 61 -6.01 5.79 -4.88
N ASP A 62 -5.36 5.80 -6.02
CA ASP A 62 -3.90 5.93 -6.11
C ASP A 62 -3.58 7.41 -6.42
N PRO A 63 -3.21 8.22 -5.40
CA PRO A 63 -3.06 9.66 -5.59
C PRO A 63 -1.90 10.02 -6.52
N LEU A 64 -0.84 9.20 -6.58
CA LEU A 64 0.29 9.45 -7.47
C LEU A 64 -0.11 9.23 -8.94
N GLY A 65 -0.98 8.25 -9.22
CA GLY A 65 -1.45 7.95 -10.58
C GLY A 65 -2.14 9.11 -11.30
N ILE A 66 -2.59 10.13 -10.56
CA ILE A 66 -3.27 11.32 -11.08
C ILE A 66 -2.57 12.63 -10.71
N GLU A 67 -1.41 12.57 -10.04
CA GLU A 67 -0.73 13.75 -9.51
C GLU A 67 -0.31 14.72 -10.61
N HIS A 68 0.12 14.22 -11.76
CA HIS A 68 0.51 15.03 -12.92
C HIS A 68 -0.62 15.91 -13.48
N LEU A 69 -1.88 15.64 -13.11
CA LEU A 69 -3.02 16.45 -13.52
C LEU A 69 -3.46 17.44 -12.44
N THR A 70 -3.20 17.15 -11.16
CA THR A 70 -3.86 17.83 -10.04
C THR A 70 -2.90 18.60 -9.12
N GLY A 71 -1.64 18.17 -8.99
CA GLY A 71 -0.72 18.71 -7.98
C GLY A 71 -1.16 18.50 -6.52
N SER A 72 -2.22 17.72 -6.28
CA SER A 72 -2.88 17.66 -4.98
C SER A 72 -2.07 16.88 -3.95
N LEU A 73 -1.35 15.84 -4.37
CA LEU A 73 -0.47 15.08 -3.49
C LEU A 73 0.75 15.91 -3.11
N SER A 74 1.35 16.66 -4.04
CA SER A 74 2.45 17.59 -3.72
C SER A 74 2.00 18.66 -2.72
N ALA A 75 0.82 19.25 -2.92
CA ALA A 75 0.25 20.21 -1.98
C ALA A 75 0.02 19.61 -0.59
N ALA A 76 -0.51 18.38 -0.51
CA ALA A 76 -0.70 17.68 0.75
C ALA A 76 0.64 17.39 1.45
N ILE A 77 1.64 16.91 0.72
CA ILE A 77 2.98 16.64 1.29
C ILE A 77 3.61 17.93 1.84
N ALA A 78 3.51 19.03 1.10
CA ALA A 78 4.02 20.33 1.54
C ALA A 78 3.29 20.82 2.80
N GLN A 79 1.96 20.70 2.83
CA GLN A 79 1.14 21.08 3.98
C GLN A 79 1.52 20.30 5.24
N PHE A 80 1.67 18.98 5.13
CA PHE A 80 2.09 18.15 6.26
C PHE A 80 3.52 18.46 6.71
N GLY A 81 4.41 18.79 5.77
CA GLY A 81 5.76 19.26 6.09
C GLY A 81 5.77 20.60 6.85
N ALA A 82 4.82 21.48 6.57
CA ALA A 82 4.69 22.79 7.22
C ALA A 82 4.08 22.72 8.64
N TRP A 83 3.27 21.70 8.93
CA TRP A 83 2.64 21.55 10.25
C TRP A 83 3.66 21.41 11.39
N GLN A 84 3.48 22.23 12.42
CA GLN A 84 4.24 22.18 13.68
C GLN A 84 3.52 21.30 14.71
N ALA A 85 3.17 20.08 14.31
CA ALA A 85 2.47 19.10 15.15
C ALA A 85 2.91 17.69 14.80
N ASP A 86 2.80 16.73 15.73
CA ASP A 86 3.06 15.32 15.44
C ASP A 86 1.98 14.76 14.53
N ALA A 87 2.24 14.85 13.23
CA ALA A 87 1.38 14.35 12.18
C ALA A 87 2.22 13.73 11.06
N GLN A 88 1.67 12.69 10.44
CA GLN A 88 2.28 11.98 9.33
C GLN A 88 1.27 11.78 8.22
N LEU A 89 1.68 12.15 7.00
CA LEU A 89 0.99 11.72 5.79
C LEU A 89 1.56 10.37 5.36
N ARG A 90 0.69 9.47 4.91
CA ARG A 90 1.10 8.24 4.25
C ARG A 90 0.21 7.98 3.05
N PHE A 91 0.82 7.48 1.99
CA PHE A 91 0.13 6.99 0.80
C PHE A 91 0.85 5.75 0.27
N THR A 92 0.15 4.89 -0.43
CA THR A 92 0.71 3.76 -1.17
C THR A 92 0.36 3.91 -2.64
N THR A 93 1.25 3.48 -3.52
CA THR A 93 1.07 3.61 -4.97
C THR A 93 1.58 2.40 -5.74
N LYS A 94 1.02 2.17 -6.93
CA LYS A 94 1.52 1.25 -7.96
C LYS A 94 2.13 1.98 -9.17
N PHE A 95 2.36 3.29 -9.08
CA PHE A 95 2.96 4.11 -10.12
C PHE A 95 4.38 4.56 -9.74
N ASP A 96 5.16 4.92 -10.75
CA ASP A 96 6.58 5.26 -10.65
C ASP A 96 6.89 6.73 -10.97
N ALA A 97 5.88 7.51 -11.40
CA ALA A 97 6.00 8.92 -11.79
C ALA A 97 6.19 9.88 -10.60
N VAL A 98 7.22 9.66 -9.79
CA VAL A 98 7.48 10.37 -8.52
C VAL A 98 8.19 11.72 -8.67
N ALA A 99 8.52 12.13 -9.90
CA ALA A 99 9.38 13.29 -10.15
C ALA A 99 8.87 14.59 -9.52
N ALA A 100 7.56 14.83 -9.52
CA ALA A 100 6.95 16.00 -8.90
C ALA A 100 7.14 16.04 -7.38
N LEU A 101 7.31 14.87 -6.74
CA LEU A 101 7.37 14.77 -5.29
C LEU A 101 8.78 14.97 -4.74
N THR A 102 9.84 14.64 -5.48
CA THR A 102 11.22 14.60 -4.94
C THR A 102 11.74 15.94 -4.41
N GLY A 103 11.18 17.07 -4.86
CA GLY A 103 11.57 18.41 -4.41
C GLY A 103 10.66 19.03 -3.35
N VAL A 104 9.60 18.34 -2.92
CA VAL A 104 8.63 18.90 -1.98
C VAL A 104 9.22 18.93 -0.57
N ARG A 105 9.00 20.02 0.17
CA ARG A 105 9.47 20.17 1.56
C ARG A 105 8.66 19.30 2.53
N HIS A 106 8.90 18.00 2.50
CA HIS A 106 8.15 17.00 3.27
C HIS A 106 8.56 16.91 4.75
N GLN A 107 9.73 17.43 5.14
CA GLN A 107 10.25 17.46 6.53
C GLN A 107 10.23 16.09 7.24
N ARG A 108 10.44 15.01 6.49
CA ARG A 108 10.28 13.60 6.96
C ARG A 108 8.91 13.31 7.63
N ARG A 109 7.88 14.11 7.35
CA ARG A 109 6.49 13.93 7.81
C ARG A 109 5.60 13.18 6.83
N THR A 110 6.21 12.60 5.80
CA THR A 110 5.51 11.78 4.80
C THR A 110 6.19 10.43 4.68
N ARG A 111 5.40 9.36 4.74
CA ARG A 111 5.80 8.01 4.38
C ARG A 111 5.20 7.61 3.04
N MET A 112 6.04 7.53 2.01
CA MET A 112 5.63 6.95 0.74
C MET A 112 5.76 5.42 0.83
N ARG A 113 4.70 4.71 0.46
CA ARG A 113 4.73 3.25 0.30
C ARG A 113 4.62 2.87 -1.17
N VAL A 114 5.30 1.78 -1.51
CA VAL A 114 5.18 1.16 -2.83
C VAL A 114 4.45 -0.16 -2.66
N SER A 115 3.38 -0.33 -3.44
CA SER A 115 2.65 -1.59 -3.48
C SER A 115 3.33 -2.55 -4.45
N LEU A 116 3.76 -3.70 -3.93
CA LEU A 116 4.58 -4.67 -4.65
C LEU A 116 3.92 -6.05 -4.65
N ASN A 117 4.14 -6.75 -5.76
CA ASN A 117 3.86 -8.16 -5.97
C ASN A 117 4.93 -8.66 -6.96
N PRO A 118 5.43 -9.90 -6.89
CA PRO A 118 6.44 -10.35 -7.81
C PRO A 118 5.92 -10.37 -9.27
N PRO A 119 6.82 -10.28 -10.26
CA PRO A 119 6.47 -10.33 -11.68
C PRO A 119 5.55 -11.51 -12.07
N LEU A 120 5.65 -12.64 -11.35
CA LEU A 120 4.76 -13.80 -11.49
C LEU A 120 3.26 -13.43 -11.45
N PHE A 121 2.90 -12.41 -10.68
CA PHE A 121 1.51 -11.94 -10.50
C PHE A 121 1.21 -10.63 -11.24
N ALA A 122 2.13 -10.10 -12.05
CA ALA A 122 1.96 -8.85 -12.77
C ALA A 122 0.77 -8.86 -13.74
N ARG A 123 0.39 -10.04 -14.26
CA ARG A 123 -0.82 -10.21 -15.09
C ARG A 123 -2.12 -9.76 -14.41
N PHE A 124 -2.13 -9.69 -13.08
CA PHE A 124 -3.29 -9.23 -12.31
C PHE A 124 -3.24 -7.71 -12.01
N GLU A 125 -2.24 -6.98 -12.50
CA GLU A 125 -1.99 -5.57 -12.21
C GLU A 125 -2.02 -4.69 -13.47
N GLY A 126 -3.06 -4.83 -14.30
CA GLY A 126 -3.19 -4.04 -15.52
C GLY A 126 -3.18 -2.53 -15.27
N GLY A 127 -2.64 -1.74 -16.21
CA GLY A 127 -2.67 -0.27 -16.13
C GLY A 127 -1.84 0.35 -15.00
N THR A 128 -0.85 -0.36 -14.49
CA THR A 128 0.08 0.09 -13.43
C THR A 128 1.52 0.03 -13.92
N ALA A 129 2.45 0.66 -13.17
CA ALA A 129 3.87 0.57 -13.50
C ALA A 129 4.40 -0.85 -13.25
N PRO A 130 5.35 -1.36 -14.06
CA PRO A 130 5.99 -2.63 -13.78
C PRO A 130 6.77 -2.60 -12.47
N VAL A 131 6.90 -3.74 -11.80
CA VAL A 131 7.55 -3.88 -10.48
C VAL A 131 8.94 -3.24 -10.46
N LYS A 132 9.76 -3.48 -11.50
CA LYS A 132 11.08 -2.87 -11.64
C LYS A 132 11.06 -1.34 -11.61
N ALA A 133 10.09 -0.71 -12.28
CA ALA A 133 9.94 0.75 -12.27
C ALA A 133 9.50 1.26 -10.89
N ARG A 134 8.61 0.52 -10.22
CA ARG A 134 8.20 0.85 -8.85
C ARG A 134 9.36 0.75 -7.85
N LEU A 135 10.27 -0.22 -8.03
CA LEU A 135 11.50 -0.32 -7.24
C LEU A 135 12.45 0.85 -7.52
N ALA A 136 12.60 1.27 -8.78
CA ALA A 136 13.37 2.47 -9.11
C ALA A 136 12.79 3.73 -8.44
N ALA A 137 11.46 3.87 -8.43
CA ALA A 137 10.76 4.94 -7.73
C ALA A 137 10.94 4.86 -6.19
N LEU A 138 10.94 3.66 -5.61
CA LEU A 138 11.25 3.43 -4.20
C LEU A 138 12.62 4.01 -3.85
N ARG A 139 13.67 3.67 -4.62
CA ARG A 139 15.03 4.19 -4.42
C ARG A 139 15.08 5.71 -4.55
N ARG A 140 14.53 6.26 -5.64
CA ARG A 140 14.54 7.71 -5.89
C ARG A 140 13.90 8.51 -4.76
N MET A 141 12.84 7.98 -4.15
CA MET A 141 12.18 8.64 -3.02
C MET A 141 12.94 8.47 -1.70
N ALA A 142 13.61 7.32 -1.50
CA ALA A 142 14.52 7.14 -0.38
C ALA A 142 15.70 8.14 -0.45
N ASP A 143 16.30 8.31 -1.63
CA ASP A 143 17.39 9.28 -1.87
C ASP A 143 16.91 10.73 -1.67
N ALA A 144 15.64 11.03 -1.96
CA ALA A 144 15.02 12.32 -1.65
C ALA A 144 14.72 12.53 -0.16
N GLY A 145 15.05 11.55 0.71
CA GLY A 145 14.91 11.66 2.16
C GLY A 145 13.52 11.33 2.70
N TYR A 146 12.64 10.75 1.88
CA TYR A 146 11.34 10.27 2.35
C TYR A 146 11.50 9.06 3.27
N ARG A 147 10.55 8.90 4.20
CA ARG A 147 10.37 7.64 4.90
C ARG A 147 9.70 6.65 3.94
N MET A 148 10.18 5.42 3.91
CA MET A 148 9.75 4.43 2.91
C MET A 148 8.90 3.33 3.53
N GLY A 149 8.04 2.73 2.72
CA GLY A 149 7.39 1.50 3.13
C GLY A 149 6.98 0.62 1.97
N LEU A 150 6.73 -0.65 2.30
CA LEU A 150 6.28 -1.65 1.35
C LEU A 150 4.84 -2.03 1.71
N THR A 151 3.99 -2.13 0.70
CA THR A 151 2.68 -2.77 0.80
C THR A 151 2.71 -4.01 -0.08
N ILE A 152 3.12 -5.15 0.49
CA ILE A 152 3.13 -6.43 -0.25
C ILE A 152 1.68 -6.95 -0.23
N ALA A 153 0.95 -6.65 -1.30
CA ALA A 153 -0.50 -6.82 -1.34
C ALA A 153 -1.05 -6.87 -2.79
N PRO A 154 -1.98 -7.81 -3.08
CA PRO A 154 -2.34 -8.96 -2.25
C PRO A 154 -1.26 -10.04 -2.32
N ILE A 155 -0.92 -10.64 -1.19
CA ILE A 155 -0.11 -11.86 -1.14
C ILE A 155 -0.95 -13.01 -1.73
N ILE A 156 -0.44 -13.64 -2.79
CA ILE A 156 -1.10 -14.72 -3.53
C ILE A 156 -0.35 -16.04 -3.29
N ALA A 157 -1.04 -17.01 -2.69
CA ALA A 157 -0.56 -18.38 -2.48
C ALA A 157 -0.88 -19.26 -3.69
N ALA A 158 -0.08 -19.12 -4.76
CA ALA A 158 -0.15 -19.94 -5.96
C ALA A 158 1.19 -20.65 -6.20
N GLU A 159 1.25 -21.61 -7.12
CA GLU A 159 2.51 -22.29 -7.46
C GLU A 159 3.66 -21.30 -7.71
N GLY A 160 4.85 -21.60 -7.19
CA GLY A 160 6.04 -20.75 -7.32
C GLY A 160 6.07 -19.50 -6.42
N TRP A 161 5.08 -19.30 -5.54
CA TRP A 161 5.00 -18.08 -4.71
C TRP A 161 6.23 -17.85 -3.82
N GLN A 162 6.80 -18.90 -3.21
CA GLN A 162 7.91 -18.77 -2.28
C GLN A 162 9.16 -18.18 -2.94
N GLU A 163 9.58 -18.74 -4.07
CA GLU A 163 10.71 -18.24 -4.84
C GLU A 163 10.44 -16.81 -5.34
N ALA A 164 9.24 -16.57 -5.89
CA ALA A 164 8.87 -15.28 -6.44
C ALA A 164 8.89 -14.15 -5.38
N TYR A 165 8.32 -14.38 -4.19
CA TYR A 165 8.39 -13.39 -3.11
C TYR A 165 9.78 -13.30 -2.48
N GLY A 166 10.54 -14.40 -2.44
CA GLY A 166 11.94 -14.39 -1.98
C GLY A 166 12.78 -13.46 -2.84
N GLN A 167 12.70 -13.61 -4.16
CA GLN A 167 13.38 -12.73 -5.11
C GLN A 167 12.91 -11.27 -4.98
N LEU A 168 11.61 -11.03 -4.83
CA LEU A 168 11.10 -9.65 -4.64
C LEU A 168 11.71 -8.99 -3.40
N ILE A 169 11.82 -9.72 -2.28
CA ILE A 169 12.39 -9.20 -1.04
C ILE A 169 13.89 -8.91 -1.22
N ALA A 170 14.62 -9.82 -1.88
CA ALA A 170 16.03 -9.61 -2.22
C ALA A 170 16.25 -8.40 -3.15
N ASP A 171 15.38 -8.22 -4.16
CA ASP A 171 15.42 -7.07 -5.05
C ASP A 171 15.20 -5.75 -4.30
N VAL A 172 14.28 -5.73 -3.34
CA VAL A 172 14.06 -4.55 -2.47
C VAL A 172 15.30 -4.25 -1.64
N ALA A 173 15.93 -5.27 -1.06
CA ALA A 173 17.16 -5.10 -0.28
C ALA A 173 18.28 -4.50 -1.15
N ALA A 174 18.50 -5.05 -2.34
CA ALA A 174 19.51 -4.55 -3.27
C ALA A 174 19.24 -3.11 -3.73
N VAL A 175 17.98 -2.75 -3.97
CA VAL A 175 17.58 -1.41 -4.41
C VAL A 175 17.78 -0.36 -3.32
N LEU A 176 17.52 -0.74 -2.06
CA LEU A 176 17.67 0.14 -0.89
C LEU A 176 19.09 0.15 -0.31
N ASP A 177 20.00 -0.67 -0.83
CA ASP A 177 21.39 -0.67 -0.39
C ASP A 177 22.03 0.73 -0.57
N GLY A 178 22.68 1.21 0.49
CA GLY A 178 23.24 2.56 0.57
C GLY A 178 22.24 3.71 0.60
N ALA A 179 20.92 3.47 0.66
CA ALA A 179 19.93 4.55 0.77
C ALA A 179 19.96 5.20 2.17
N PRO A 180 19.85 6.53 2.29
CA PRO A 180 19.99 7.23 3.57
C PRO A 180 18.73 7.08 4.45
N ASP A 181 18.86 6.40 5.60
CA ASP A 181 17.82 6.20 6.63
C ASP A 181 16.39 6.09 6.06
N PRO A 182 16.09 5.02 5.30
CA PRO A 182 14.78 4.82 4.68
C PRO A 182 13.67 4.61 5.71
N ASP A 183 14.01 4.32 6.98
CA ASP A 183 13.07 4.00 8.05
C ASP A 183 12.01 2.98 7.60
N LEU A 184 12.45 1.87 6.98
CA LEU A 184 11.58 1.01 6.19
C LEU A 184 10.50 0.33 7.04
N THR A 185 9.24 0.43 6.61
CA THR A 185 8.11 -0.31 7.21
C THR A 185 7.44 -1.24 6.21
N ILE A 186 6.95 -2.40 6.65
CA ILE A 186 6.33 -3.40 5.77
C ILE A 186 4.91 -3.71 6.24
N GLU A 187 3.95 -3.64 5.33
CA GLU A 187 2.55 -4.00 5.51
C GLU A 187 2.26 -5.24 4.65
N LEU A 188 1.88 -6.36 5.29
CA LEU A 188 1.65 -7.65 4.65
C LEU A 188 0.15 -7.93 4.59
N ILE A 189 -0.39 -8.06 3.38
CA ILE A 189 -1.84 -8.16 3.18
C ILE A 189 -2.15 -9.33 2.27
N THR A 190 -2.79 -10.36 2.79
CA THR A 190 -3.16 -11.55 2.04
C THR A 190 -4.35 -11.31 1.11
N HIS A 191 -4.37 -12.05 -0.01
CA HIS A 191 -5.50 -12.02 -0.93
C HIS A 191 -6.80 -12.37 -0.21
N ARG A 192 -7.82 -11.53 -0.45
CA ARG A 192 -9.16 -11.68 0.11
C ARG A 192 -10.18 -11.10 -0.86
N TYR A 193 -11.40 -11.61 -0.80
CA TYR A 193 -12.52 -11.12 -1.60
C TYR A 193 -13.83 -11.33 -0.86
N SER A 194 -14.88 -10.62 -1.25
CA SER A 194 -16.27 -10.91 -0.88
C SER A 194 -17.01 -11.46 -2.09
N ALA A 195 -18.18 -12.06 -1.89
CA ALA A 195 -19.03 -12.50 -2.99
C ALA A 195 -19.37 -11.33 -3.95
N GLY A 196 -19.64 -10.15 -3.39
CA GLY A 196 -19.92 -8.94 -4.18
C GLY A 196 -18.73 -8.47 -5.00
N SER A 197 -17.53 -8.40 -4.41
CA SER A 197 -16.33 -8.00 -5.17
C SER A 197 -15.98 -9.03 -6.24
N LYS A 198 -16.13 -10.34 -5.93
CA LYS A 198 -15.90 -11.42 -6.90
C LYS A 198 -16.82 -11.28 -8.11
N ALA A 199 -18.13 -11.11 -7.92
CA ALA A 199 -19.08 -10.98 -9.02
C ALA A 199 -18.75 -9.79 -9.95
N VAL A 200 -18.35 -8.65 -9.38
CA VAL A 200 -17.92 -7.48 -10.15
C VAL A 200 -16.63 -7.76 -10.92
N LEU A 201 -15.64 -8.38 -10.27
CA LEU A 201 -14.35 -8.69 -10.89
C LEU A 201 -14.48 -9.73 -12.00
N ASP A 202 -15.31 -10.75 -11.83
CA ASP A 202 -15.61 -11.76 -12.86
C ASP A 202 -16.28 -11.11 -14.08
N SER A 203 -17.14 -10.10 -13.86
CA SER A 203 -17.79 -9.35 -14.94
C SER A 203 -16.80 -8.46 -15.69
N TRP A 204 -15.90 -7.76 -14.99
CA TRP A 204 -14.93 -6.85 -15.61
C TRP A 204 -13.75 -7.59 -16.25
N TYR A 205 -13.34 -8.72 -15.68
CA TYR A 205 -12.16 -9.48 -16.07
C TYR A 205 -12.48 -10.97 -16.22
N PRO A 206 -13.38 -11.38 -17.14
CA PRO A 206 -13.81 -12.77 -17.29
C PRO A 206 -12.66 -13.73 -17.67
N GLY A 207 -11.56 -13.22 -18.25
CA GLY A 207 -10.36 -13.99 -18.55
C GLY A 207 -9.31 -14.03 -17.43
N SER A 208 -9.59 -13.48 -16.24
CA SER A 208 -8.63 -13.46 -15.13
C SER A 208 -8.44 -14.86 -14.55
N ALA A 209 -7.21 -15.37 -14.58
CA ALA A 209 -6.82 -16.63 -13.94
C ALA A 209 -6.56 -16.49 -12.42
N LEU A 210 -7.19 -15.52 -11.76
CA LEU A 210 -7.02 -15.29 -10.32
C LEU A 210 -7.94 -16.24 -9.55
N ASP A 211 -7.37 -17.09 -8.70
CA ASP A 211 -8.14 -18.03 -7.90
C ASP A 211 -8.94 -17.32 -6.78
N MET A 212 -10.25 -17.23 -7.04
CA MET A 212 -11.30 -16.79 -6.11
C MET A 212 -12.30 -17.93 -5.82
N SER A 213 -11.87 -19.19 -5.94
CA SER A 213 -12.65 -20.35 -5.50
C SER A 213 -12.63 -20.49 -3.98
N SER A 214 -13.52 -21.32 -3.42
CA SER A 214 -13.52 -21.65 -1.99
C SER A 214 -12.31 -22.48 -1.55
N ASP A 215 -11.52 -22.99 -2.50
CA ASP A 215 -10.42 -23.89 -2.21
C ASP A 215 -9.32 -23.15 -1.44
N ARG A 216 -8.87 -23.76 -0.35
CA ARG A 216 -7.91 -23.17 0.60
C ARG A 216 -8.36 -21.81 1.16
N ARG A 217 -9.68 -21.55 1.20
CA ARG A 217 -10.27 -20.35 1.79
C ARG A 217 -11.02 -20.66 3.08
N ALA A 218 -11.09 -19.65 3.94
CA ALA A 218 -11.94 -19.61 5.12
C ALA A 218 -12.79 -18.34 5.11
N GLU A 219 -14.03 -18.45 5.61
CA GLU A 219 -14.89 -17.29 5.82
C GLU A 219 -14.51 -16.53 7.08
N LYS A 220 -14.48 -15.20 6.97
CA LYS A 220 -14.29 -14.30 8.10
C LYS A 220 -15.38 -13.23 8.09
N ARG A 221 -16.12 -13.14 9.19
CA ARG A 221 -17.10 -12.06 9.41
C ARG A 221 -16.38 -10.79 9.85
N THR A 222 -16.75 -9.67 9.25
CA THR A 222 -16.25 -8.35 9.65
C THR A 222 -17.06 -7.81 10.84
N LYS A 223 -16.55 -6.75 11.48
CA LYS A 223 -17.24 -6.04 12.56
C LYS A 223 -18.64 -5.55 12.15
N PHE A 224 -18.85 -5.29 10.85
CA PHE A 224 -20.10 -4.77 10.30
C PHE A 224 -20.98 -5.86 9.68
N GLY A 225 -20.70 -7.13 9.96
CA GLY A 225 -21.54 -8.26 9.55
C GLY A 225 -21.29 -8.79 8.13
N SER A 226 -20.47 -8.12 7.31
CA SER A 226 -20.11 -8.62 5.99
C SER A 226 -19.17 -9.83 6.07
N VAL A 227 -19.27 -10.74 5.10
CA VAL A 227 -18.39 -11.91 4.98
C VAL A 227 -17.31 -11.64 3.93
N LYS A 228 -16.09 -12.04 4.24
CA LYS A 228 -14.98 -12.10 3.29
C LYS A 228 -14.32 -13.46 3.34
N HIS A 229 -13.80 -13.91 2.21
CA HIS A 229 -12.97 -15.09 2.09
C HIS A 229 -11.50 -14.67 2.21
N VAL A 230 -10.78 -15.35 3.10
CA VAL A 230 -9.33 -15.23 3.31
C VAL A 230 -8.71 -16.61 3.12
N TYR A 231 -7.39 -16.74 3.06
CA TYR A 231 -6.76 -18.06 3.09
C TYR A 231 -7.07 -18.82 4.39
N ASP A 232 -7.11 -20.16 4.30
CA ASP A 232 -7.25 -21.04 5.46
C ASP A 232 -6.08 -20.91 6.45
N ARG A 233 -6.25 -21.49 7.64
CA ARG A 233 -5.28 -21.35 8.73
C ARG A 233 -3.90 -21.91 8.37
N SER A 234 -3.85 -23.07 7.71
CA SER A 234 -2.60 -23.72 7.29
C SER A 234 -1.81 -22.82 6.35
N THR A 235 -2.46 -22.33 5.30
CA THR A 235 -1.87 -21.45 4.29
C THR A 235 -1.42 -20.13 4.93
N MET A 236 -2.23 -19.55 5.82
CA MET A 236 -1.85 -18.31 6.53
C MET A 236 -0.61 -18.48 7.41
N ILE A 237 -0.44 -19.63 8.07
CA ILE A 237 0.75 -19.94 8.88
C ILE A 237 1.98 -20.10 7.99
N GLU A 238 1.84 -20.81 6.86
CA GLU A 238 2.92 -21.02 5.91
C GLU A 238 3.43 -19.70 5.32
N LEU A 239 2.51 -18.88 4.78
CA LEU A 239 2.84 -17.57 4.24
C LEU A 239 3.52 -16.70 5.30
N ARG A 240 2.95 -16.62 6.51
CA ARG A 240 3.51 -15.79 7.59
C ARG A 240 4.94 -16.20 7.94
N ARG A 241 5.18 -17.50 8.17
CA ARG A 241 6.52 -18.03 8.51
C ARG A 241 7.54 -17.70 7.43
N PHE A 242 7.15 -17.83 6.17
CA PHE A 242 8.01 -17.47 5.05
C PHE A 242 8.37 -15.98 5.07
N PHE A 243 7.38 -15.09 5.13
CA PHE A 243 7.63 -13.64 5.06
C PHE A 243 8.42 -13.14 6.28
N GLU A 244 8.09 -13.61 7.48
CA GLU A 244 8.82 -13.23 8.70
C GLU A 244 10.30 -13.64 8.60
N ARG A 245 10.60 -14.85 8.10
CA ARG A 245 11.98 -15.31 7.88
C ARG A 245 12.69 -14.51 6.78
N ALA A 246 12.09 -14.44 5.58
CA ALA A 246 12.72 -13.81 4.42
C ALA A 246 12.99 -12.31 4.65
N ILE A 247 12.08 -11.61 5.33
CA ILE A 247 12.26 -10.20 5.71
C ILE A 247 13.38 -10.07 6.75
N ALA A 248 13.42 -10.93 7.79
CA ALA A 248 14.46 -10.87 8.79
C ALA A 248 15.87 -11.12 8.21
N GLU A 249 15.97 -12.00 7.22
CA GLU A 249 17.24 -12.33 6.54
C GLU A 249 17.73 -11.21 5.60
N ASN A 250 16.83 -10.58 4.84
CA ASN A 250 17.22 -9.65 3.75
C ASN A 250 17.01 -8.17 4.10
N LEU A 251 16.13 -7.86 5.05
CA LEU A 251 15.74 -6.50 5.43
C LEU A 251 15.71 -6.39 6.97
N PRO A 252 16.82 -6.64 7.68
CA PRO A 252 16.83 -6.80 9.14
C PRO A 252 16.36 -5.57 9.92
N ASP A 253 16.55 -4.37 9.36
CA ASP A 253 16.12 -3.10 9.97
C ASP A 253 14.65 -2.74 9.68
N ALA A 254 13.99 -3.50 8.80
CA ALA A 254 12.62 -3.22 8.41
C ALA A 254 11.61 -3.61 9.50
N ARG A 255 10.62 -2.74 9.71
CA ARG A 255 9.58 -2.96 10.71
C ARG A 255 8.30 -3.49 10.08
N ILE A 256 7.95 -4.74 10.34
CA ILE A 256 6.64 -5.29 9.97
C ILE A 256 5.57 -4.63 10.86
N LEU A 257 4.66 -3.87 10.26
CA LEU A 257 3.63 -3.15 11.01
C LEU A 257 2.44 -4.04 11.35
N TYR A 258 1.99 -4.84 10.38
CA TYR A 258 0.88 -5.77 10.56
C TYR A 258 0.79 -6.80 9.43
N TRP A 259 0.01 -7.84 9.72
CA TRP A 259 -0.38 -8.92 8.81
C TRP A 259 -1.89 -9.08 8.84
N THR A 260 -2.56 -9.09 7.69
CA THR A 260 -4.04 -9.19 7.63
C THR A 260 -4.61 -9.91 6.42
#